data_AF-A0A496X6N5-F1
#
_entry.id   AF-A0A496X6N5-F1
#
_cell.length_a   1.000
_cell.length_b   1.000
_cell.length_c   1.000
_cell.angle_alpha   90.00
_cell.angle_beta   90.00
_cell.angle_gamma   90.00
#
_symmetry.space_group_name_H-M   'P 1'
#
loop_
_entity.id
_entity.type
_entity.pdbx_description
1 polymer ?
#
loop_
_entity_poly.entity_id
_entity_poly.type
_entity_poly.pdbx_seq_one_letter_code
_entity_poly.pdbx_strand_id
1 'polypeptide(L)'
;MAKETIVEQKSKAAISTGLPGIQMHKARMDQTISIEDAASAMGLTVRSLQALEADDYDKLPSEVYIRGYIRRYCSLLNIEPATILEEFEANIESEKDPAGEDSRIQFLESKKIRMAIICTAGVVLLLLAIVALGDDPHGGFAQYNTISVGLKYVPMLLTLVVLIAP
;
A
#
# COMPACT_ATOMS: atom_id res chain seq x y z
N MET A 1 47.88 39.88 0.95
CA MET A 1 46.43 40.16 0.98
C MET A 1 45.67 39.21 0.03
N ALA A 2 45.92 37.90 0.14
CA ALA A 2 45.34 36.89 -0.75
C ALA A 2 45.34 35.51 -0.07
N LYS A 3 44.70 35.40 1.10
CA LYS A 3 44.67 34.14 1.86
C LYS A 3 43.32 33.76 2.46
N GLU A 4 42.25 34.50 2.16
CA GLU A 4 40.96 34.31 2.85
C GLU A 4 39.82 33.72 2.00
N THR A 5 40.00 33.49 0.69
CA THR A 5 38.85 33.09 -0.16
C THR A 5 38.70 31.57 -0.40
N ILE A 6 39.63 30.71 0.06
CA ILE A 6 39.56 29.26 -0.24
C ILE A 6 38.92 28.44 0.90
N VAL A 7 38.69 29.02 2.08
CA VAL A 7 38.20 28.26 3.25
C VAL A 7 36.68 28.04 3.23
N GLU A 8 35.91 28.82 2.48
CA GLU A 8 34.44 28.79 2.58
C GLU A 8 33.75 27.74 1.68
N GLN A 9 34.43 27.19 0.67
CA GLN A 9 33.81 26.19 -0.22
C GLN A 9 34.01 24.73 0.20
N LYS A 10 34.87 24.45 1.19
CA LYS A 10 35.16 23.07 1.61
C LYS A 10 34.14 22.50 2.61
N SER A 11 33.25 23.32 3.16
CA SER A 11 32.27 22.87 4.18
C SER A 11 31.01 22.20 3.61
N LYS A 12 30.70 22.35 2.32
CA LYS A 12 29.44 21.84 1.75
C LYS A 12 29.51 20.39 1.23
N ALA A 13 30.70 19.79 1.18
CA ALA A 13 30.93 18.45 0.61
C ALA A 13 31.18 17.34 1.65
N ALA A 14 31.17 17.65 2.95
CA ALA A 14 31.63 16.71 4.00
C ALA A 14 30.50 16.18 4.92
N ILE A 15 29.25 16.16 4.45
CA ILE A 15 28.13 15.50 5.14
C ILE A 15 27.35 14.65 4.11
N SER A 16 28.06 13.88 3.28
CA SER A 16 27.44 12.81 2.48
C SER A 16 27.50 11.50 3.26
N THR A 17 26.87 11.46 4.43
CA THR A 17 26.39 10.19 4.98
C THR A 17 25.19 9.84 4.11
N GLY A 18 25.36 8.91 3.15
CA GLY A 18 24.40 8.55 2.08
C GLY A 18 23.11 7.88 2.56
N LEU A 19 22.54 8.39 3.64
CA LEU A 19 21.36 7.90 4.33
C LEU A 19 20.39 9.10 4.45
N PRO A 20 19.33 9.13 3.63
CA PRO A 20 18.32 10.19 3.61
C PRO A 20 17.78 10.55 5.00
N GLY A 21 17.54 9.54 5.83
CA GLY A 21 16.99 9.67 7.18
C GLY A 21 17.89 10.47 8.10
N ILE A 22 19.21 10.24 8.04
CA ILE A 22 20.20 10.97 8.84
C ILE A 22 20.20 12.46 8.47
N GLN A 23 20.08 12.79 7.18
CA GLN A 23 20.05 14.18 6.74
C GLN A 23 18.81 14.91 7.26
N MET A 24 17.64 14.28 7.15
CA MET A 24 16.38 14.83 7.67
C MET A 24 16.42 14.96 9.20
N HIS A 25 16.95 13.96 9.90
CA HIS A 25 17.13 13.98 11.35
C HIS A 25 17.99 15.17 11.78
N LYS A 26 19.14 15.35 11.13
CA LYS A 26 20.05 16.46 11.42
C LYS A 26 19.38 17.81 11.17
N ALA A 27 18.69 17.97 10.04
CA ALA A 27 17.96 19.20 9.73
C ALA A 27 16.87 19.52 10.77
N ARG A 28 16.18 18.49 11.29
CA ARG A 28 15.22 18.67 12.41
C ARG A 28 15.93 19.14 13.68
N MET A 29 17.04 18.50 14.04
CA MET A 29 17.81 18.88 15.24
C MET A 29 18.36 20.31 15.15
N ASP A 30 18.83 20.72 13.96
CA ASP A 30 19.35 22.07 13.72
C ASP A 30 18.26 23.15 13.89
N GLN A 31 16.99 22.79 13.66
CA GLN A 31 15.83 23.66 13.88
C GLN A 31 15.23 23.52 15.28
N THR A 32 15.80 22.68 16.15
CA THR A 32 15.32 22.41 17.52
C THR A 32 13.86 21.94 17.59
N ILE A 33 13.36 21.30 16.52
CA ILE A 33 12.00 20.76 16.48
C ILE A 33 12.00 19.38 17.14
N SER A 34 11.09 19.15 18.09
CA SER A 34 10.93 17.83 18.71
C SER A 34 10.37 16.82 17.72
N ILE A 35 10.63 15.53 17.93
CA ILE A 35 10.12 14.50 17.01
C ILE A 35 8.60 14.38 17.11
N GLU A 36 8.03 14.69 18.29
CA GLU A 36 6.60 14.75 18.55
C GLU A 36 5.93 15.87 17.77
N ASP A 37 6.51 17.08 17.79
CA ASP A 37 5.98 18.23 17.06
C ASP A 37 6.08 18.03 15.55
N ALA A 38 7.21 17.51 15.08
CA ALA A 38 7.39 17.17 13.66
C ALA A 38 6.38 16.10 13.21
N ALA A 39 6.18 15.04 14.00
CA ALA A 39 5.21 14.00 13.70
C ALA A 39 3.78 14.56 13.65
N SER A 40 3.41 15.41 14.62
CA SER A 40 2.12 16.11 14.66
C SER A 40 1.92 17.01 13.44
N ALA A 41 2.91 17.85 13.10
CA ALA A 41 2.87 18.73 11.93
C ALA A 41 2.78 17.94 10.61
N MET A 42 3.33 16.73 10.58
CA MET A 42 3.23 15.79 9.46
C MET A 42 1.97 14.91 9.49
N GLY A 43 1.16 14.94 10.55
CA GLY A 43 0.06 13.99 10.71
C GLY A 43 0.50 12.52 10.69
N LEU A 44 1.73 12.25 11.14
CA LEU A 44 2.31 10.92 11.27
C LEU A 44 2.36 10.51 12.73
N THR A 45 2.49 9.20 12.97
CA THR A 45 2.86 8.73 14.31
C THR A 45 4.34 8.99 14.55
N VAL A 46 4.73 9.23 15.81
CA VAL A 46 6.15 9.38 16.20
C VAL A 46 6.97 8.18 15.72
N ARG A 47 6.41 6.96 15.83
CA ARG A 47 7.04 5.73 15.35
C ARG A 47 7.32 5.75 13.85
N SER A 48 6.38 6.23 13.03
CA SER A 48 6.58 6.33 11.58
C SER A 48 7.64 7.36 11.23
N LEU A 49 7.66 8.51 11.92
CA LEU A 49 8.69 9.52 11.69
C LEU A 49 10.08 9.03 12.13
N GLN A 50 10.17 8.32 13.25
CA GLN A 50 11.40 7.66 13.71
C GLN A 50 11.92 6.64 12.69
N ALA A 51 11.02 5.82 12.13
CA ALA A 51 11.38 4.86 11.09
C ALA A 51 11.90 5.58 9.83
N LEU A 52 11.29 6.71 9.45
CA LEU A 52 11.74 7.53 8.33
C LEU A 52 13.14 8.15 8.57
N GLU A 53 13.41 8.64 9.79
CA GLU A 53 14.73 9.17 10.17
C GLU A 53 15.81 8.08 10.31
N ALA A 54 15.41 6.84 10.55
CA ALA A 54 16.30 5.69 10.67
C ALA A 54 16.50 4.91 9.36
N ASP A 55 15.91 5.38 8.25
CA ASP A 55 15.87 4.68 6.96
C ASP A 55 15.30 3.24 7.04
N ASP A 56 14.44 2.99 8.03
CA ASP A 56 13.78 1.71 8.27
C ASP A 56 12.46 1.65 7.50
N TYR A 57 12.59 1.54 6.17
CA TYR A 57 11.46 1.61 5.23
C TYR A 57 10.51 0.41 5.33
N ASP A 58 10.98 -0.73 5.86
CA ASP A 58 10.16 -1.92 6.13
C ASP A 58 9.02 -1.68 7.13
N LYS A 59 9.21 -0.73 8.06
CA LYS A 59 8.20 -0.34 9.04
C LYS A 59 7.24 0.72 8.54
N LEU A 60 7.44 1.20 7.31
CA LEU A 60 6.59 2.20 6.67
C LEU A 60 5.60 1.53 5.70
N PRO A 61 4.55 2.26 5.26
CA PRO A 61 3.66 1.80 4.19
C PRO A 61 4.39 1.66 2.85
N SER A 62 3.65 1.54 1.73
CA SER A 62 4.28 1.40 0.41
C SER A 62 5.21 2.57 0.05
N GLU A 63 6.21 2.31 -0.79
CA GLU A 63 7.20 3.31 -1.30
C GLU A 63 6.57 4.62 -1.79
N VAL A 64 5.40 4.53 -2.43
CA VAL A 64 4.64 5.71 -2.89
C VAL A 64 4.33 6.68 -1.73
N TYR A 65 3.95 6.16 -0.56
CA TYR A 65 3.72 6.96 0.64
C TYR A 65 5.02 7.53 1.20
N ILE A 66 6.09 6.73 1.20
CA ILE A 66 7.40 7.16 1.70
C ILE A 66 7.91 8.37 0.92
N ARG A 67 7.82 8.36 -0.42
CA ARG A 67 8.14 9.55 -1.25
C ARG A 67 7.33 10.77 -0.85
N GLY A 68 6.05 10.59 -0.52
CA GLY A 68 5.19 11.66 -0.02
C GLY A 68 5.64 12.21 1.33
N TYR A 69 6.04 11.32 2.25
CA TYR A 69 6.56 11.69 3.57
C TYR A 69 7.85 12.48 3.45
N ILE A 70 8.79 12.01 2.63
CA ILE A 70 10.06 12.70 2.37
C ILE A 70 9.81 14.13 1.87
N ARG A 71 8.97 14.30 0.82
CA ARG A 71 8.66 15.63 0.28
C ARG A 71 8.08 16.58 1.32
N ARG A 72 7.08 16.09 2.07
CA ARG A 72 6.41 16.89 3.09
C ARG A 72 7.38 17.24 4.23
N TYR A 73 8.22 16.30 4.64
CA TYR A 73 9.17 16.53 5.71
C TYR A 73 10.26 17.51 5.30
N CYS A 74 10.80 17.36 4.09
CA CYS A 74 11.74 18.31 3.52
C CYS A 74 11.15 19.72 3.43
N SER A 75 9.86 19.83 3.07
CA SER A 75 9.13 21.10 3.06
C SER A 75 9.00 21.71 4.46
N LEU A 76 8.73 20.90 5.49
CA LEU A 76 8.70 21.34 6.89
C LEU A 76 10.08 21.85 7.34
N LEU A 77 11.14 21.14 6.93
CA LEU A 77 12.53 21.40 7.30
C LEU A 77 13.22 22.41 6.37
N ASN A 78 12.54 22.99 5.38
CA ASN A 78 13.12 23.91 4.40
C ASN A 78 14.41 23.39 3.72
N ILE A 79 14.46 22.09 3.42
CA ILE A 79 15.55 21.47 2.66
C ILE A 79 15.07 21.03 1.28
N GLU A 80 15.99 20.93 0.32
CA GLU A 80 15.67 20.57 -1.06
C GLU A 80 15.26 19.08 -1.15
N PRO A 81 14.01 18.76 -1.50
CA PRO A 81 13.53 17.37 -1.52
C PRO A 81 14.15 16.54 -2.64
N ALA A 82 14.59 17.16 -3.75
CA ALA A 82 15.12 16.45 -4.90
C ALA A 82 16.34 15.59 -4.55
N THR A 83 17.29 16.15 -3.80
CA THR A 83 18.51 15.45 -3.39
C THR A 83 18.21 14.27 -2.46
N ILE A 84 17.31 14.46 -1.49
CA ILE A 84 16.94 13.41 -0.53
C ILE A 84 16.18 12.27 -1.23
N LEU A 85 15.34 12.58 -2.22
CA LEU A 85 14.62 11.60 -3.00
C LEU A 85 15.55 10.78 -3.92
N GLU A 86 16.56 11.41 -4.51
CA GLU A 86 17.55 10.73 -5.35
C GLU A 86 18.33 9.68 -4.53
N GLU A 87 18.78 10.05 -3.34
CA GLU A 87 19.44 9.11 -2.42
C GLU A 87 18.51 7.99 -1.94
N PHE A 88 17.25 8.32 -1.67
CA PHE A 88 16.23 7.32 -1.32
C PHE A 88 16.01 6.30 -2.44
N GLU A 89 15.89 6.76 -3.68
CA GLU A 89 15.70 5.88 -4.84
C GLU A 89 16.94 4.99 -5.06
N ALA A 90 18.15 5.54 -4.92
CA ALA A 90 19.38 4.76 -4.99
C ALA A 90 19.45 3.65 -3.92
N ASN A 91 19.00 3.93 -2.70
CA ASN A 91 19.01 2.96 -1.61
C ASN A 91 17.99 1.83 -1.82
N ILE A 92 16.78 2.15 -2.29
CA ILE A 92 15.77 1.12 -2.58
C ILE A 92 16.13 0.27 -3.80
N GLU A 93 16.69 0.86 -4.84
CA GLU A 93 17.13 0.10 -6.03
C GLU A 93 18.26 -0.87 -5.68
N SER A 94 19.14 -0.50 -4.73
CA SER A 94 20.19 -1.39 -4.23
C SER A 94 19.65 -2.56 -3.39
N GLU A 95 18.45 -2.43 -2.81
CA GLU A 95 17.81 -3.46 -1.98
C GLU A 95 16.85 -4.35 -2.79
N LYS A 96 16.27 -3.80 -3.86
CA LYS A 96 15.46 -4.56 -4.82
C LYS A 96 16.34 -5.37 -5.76
N ASP A 97 16.62 -6.62 -5.38
CA ASP A 97 16.70 -7.67 -6.40
C ASP A 97 15.40 -7.63 -7.25
N PRO A 98 15.45 -7.70 -8.60
CA PRO A 98 14.38 -7.28 -9.51
C PRO A 98 13.08 -8.13 -9.48
N ALA A 99 12.87 -8.97 -8.47
CA ALA A 99 11.73 -9.88 -8.35
C ALA A 99 10.57 -9.35 -7.45
N GLY A 100 10.71 -8.17 -6.83
CA GLY A 100 9.83 -7.74 -5.73
C GLY A 100 8.51 -7.04 -6.11
N GLU A 101 8.40 -6.43 -7.30
CA GLU A 101 7.27 -5.53 -7.61
C GLU A 101 5.93 -6.27 -7.80
N ASP A 102 5.95 -7.53 -8.24
CA ASP A 102 4.76 -8.37 -8.44
C ASP A 102 4.04 -8.72 -7.13
N SER A 103 4.77 -8.72 -6.01
CA SER A 103 4.25 -9.19 -4.72
C SER A 103 3.34 -8.18 -4.01
N ARG A 104 3.54 -6.87 -4.24
CA ARG A 104 2.75 -5.80 -3.59
C ARG A 104 1.36 -5.62 -4.21
N ILE A 105 1.22 -5.79 -5.52
CA ILE A 105 -0.09 -5.78 -6.20
C ILE A 105 -0.91 -7.01 -5.75
N GLN A 106 -0.29 -8.18 -5.59
CA GLN A 106 -0.95 -9.39 -5.08
C GLN A 106 -1.49 -9.24 -3.64
N PHE A 107 -0.82 -8.49 -2.76
CA PHE A 107 -1.27 -8.32 -1.37
C PHE A 107 -2.51 -7.42 -1.23
N LEU A 108 -2.65 -6.39 -2.08
CA LEU A 108 -3.83 -5.52 -2.07
C LEU A 108 -5.04 -6.14 -2.79
N GLU A 109 -4.79 -6.90 -3.86
CA GLU A 109 -5.80 -7.71 -4.57
C GLU A 109 -6.36 -8.81 -3.67
N SER A 110 -5.52 -9.50 -2.89
CA SER A 110 -5.93 -10.66 -2.10
C SER A 110 -6.93 -10.35 -0.98
N LYS A 111 -6.94 -9.12 -0.42
CA LYS A 111 -8.01 -8.69 0.52
C LYS A 111 -9.34 -8.39 -0.18
N LYS A 112 -9.31 -7.76 -1.36
CA LYS A 112 -10.51 -7.45 -2.14
C LYS A 112 -11.18 -8.72 -2.69
N ILE A 113 -10.38 -9.68 -3.17
CA ILE A 113 -10.87 -10.96 -3.71
C ILE A 113 -11.51 -11.81 -2.61
N ARG A 114 -10.86 -11.95 -1.44
CA ARG A 114 -11.45 -12.68 -0.31
C ARG A 114 -12.78 -12.07 0.13
N MET A 115 -12.87 -10.75 0.16
CA MET A 115 -14.12 -10.06 0.50
C MET A 115 -15.19 -10.26 -0.58
N ALA A 116 -14.82 -10.21 -1.86
CA ALA A 116 -15.75 -10.49 -2.95
C ALA A 116 -16.30 -11.94 -2.90
N ILE A 117 -15.45 -12.93 -2.60
CA ILE A 117 -15.87 -14.33 -2.44
C ILE A 117 -16.84 -14.49 -1.25
N ILE A 118 -16.55 -13.83 -0.12
CA ILE A 118 -17.44 -13.89 1.06
C ILE A 118 -18.80 -13.24 0.77
N CYS A 119 -18.80 -12.08 0.10
CA CYS A 119 -20.04 -11.40 -0.30
C CYS A 119 -20.87 -12.25 -1.27
N THR A 120 -20.23 -12.81 -2.29
CA THR A 120 -20.91 -13.65 -3.29
C THR A 120 -21.47 -14.93 -2.69
N ALA A 121 -20.71 -15.62 -1.83
CA ALA A 121 -21.18 -16.80 -1.11
C ALA A 121 -22.40 -16.49 -0.21
N GLY A 122 -22.39 -15.34 0.48
CA GLY A 122 -23.52 -14.89 1.28
C GLY A 122 -24.79 -14.65 0.45
N VAL A 123 -24.65 -14.03 -0.74
CA VAL A 123 -25.77 -13.80 -1.66
C VAL A 123 -26.33 -15.12 -2.20
N VAL A 124 -25.48 -16.07 -2.58
CA VAL A 124 -25.91 -17.40 -3.06
C VAL A 124 -26.65 -18.16 -1.96
N LEU A 125 -26.13 -18.14 -0.74
CA LEU A 125 -26.77 -18.80 0.40
C LEU A 125 -28.13 -18.17 0.74
N LEU A 126 -28.23 -16.84 0.65
CA LEU A 126 -29.50 -16.12 0.81
C LEU A 126 -30.51 -16.53 -0.26
N LEU A 127 -30.11 -16.61 -1.54
CA LEU A 127 -30.99 -17.06 -2.62
C LEU A 127 -31.46 -18.51 -2.42
N LEU A 128 -30.57 -19.41 -2.00
CA LEU A 128 -30.93 -20.79 -1.67
C LEU A 128 -31.91 -20.87 -0.50
N ALA A 129 -31.72 -20.03 0.53
CA ALA A 129 -32.64 -19.96 1.65
C ALA A 129 -34.02 -19.44 1.21
N ILE A 130 -34.10 -18.47 0.30
CA ILE A 130 -35.37 -17.98 -0.26
C ILE A 130 -36.08 -19.09 -1.04
N VAL A 131 -35.35 -19.88 -1.83
CA VAL A 131 -35.93 -21.04 -2.54
C VAL A 131 -36.42 -22.10 -1.55
N ALA A 132 -35.64 -22.41 -0.51
CA ALA A 132 -36.01 -23.40 0.50
C ALA A 132 -37.17 -22.96 1.41
N LEU A 133 -37.32 -21.65 1.67
CA LEU A 133 -38.43 -21.08 2.42
C LEU A 133 -39.68 -20.85 1.56
N GLY A 134 -39.54 -20.89 0.23
CA GLY A 134 -40.64 -20.80 -0.72
C GLY A 134 -41.33 -22.13 -1.01
N ASP A 135 -40.81 -23.26 -0.49
CA ASP A 135 -41.44 -24.57 -0.58
C ASP A 135 -42.52 -24.73 0.52
N ASP A 136 -43.64 -24.03 0.37
CA ASP A 136 -44.85 -24.32 1.14
C ASP A 136 -45.38 -25.73 0.75
N PRO A 137 -45.51 -26.70 1.68
CA PRO A 137 -45.84 -28.09 1.37
C PRO A 137 -47.32 -28.35 0.99
N HIS A 138 -48.15 -27.32 0.85
CA HIS A 138 -49.57 -27.46 0.55
C HIS A 138 -50.06 -26.37 -0.42
N GLY A 139 -49.99 -26.60 -1.74
CA GLY A 139 -50.57 -25.66 -2.68
C GLY A 139 -50.32 -25.87 -4.17
N GLY A 140 -50.51 -27.08 -4.69
CA GLY A 140 -50.95 -27.32 -6.07
C GLY A 140 -50.15 -26.74 -7.24
N PHE A 141 -49.03 -27.38 -7.59
CA PHE A 141 -48.60 -27.43 -8.99
C PHE A 141 -48.28 -28.86 -9.39
N ALA A 142 -49.21 -29.40 -10.18
CA ALA A 142 -49.09 -30.68 -10.84
C ALA A 142 -47.80 -30.75 -11.66
N GLN A 143 -47.05 -31.82 -11.43
CA GLN A 143 -46.41 -32.61 -12.49
C GLN A 143 -45.38 -31.88 -13.37
N TYR A 144 -44.29 -31.40 -12.77
CA TYR A 144 -43.03 -31.22 -13.50
C TYR A 144 -41.99 -32.21 -12.99
N ASN A 145 -41.87 -33.28 -13.75
CA ASN A 145 -40.77 -34.23 -13.83
C ASN A 145 -39.42 -33.66 -13.33
N THR A 146 -38.95 -34.18 -12.20
CA THR A 146 -37.66 -33.88 -11.54
C THR A 146 -36.44 -34.03 -12.46
N ILE A 147 -36.58 -34.74 -13.58
CA ILE A 147 -35.51 -34.95 -14.57
C ILE A 147 -35.37 -33.76 -15.54
N SER A 148 -36.43 -32.95 -15.75
CA SER A 148 -36.41 -31.89 -16.77
C SER A 148 -35.72 -30.60 -16.32
N VAL A 149 -35.67 -30.31 -15.02
CA VAL A 149 -35.14 -29.04 -14.51
C VAL A 149 -33.62 -29.08 -14.47
N GLY A 150 -33.04 -30.18 -13.99
CA GLY A 150 -31.59 -30.37 -13.93
C GLY A 150 -30.91 -30.27 -15.29
N LEU A 151 -31.51 -30.82 -16.35
CA LEU A 151 -30.91 -30.82 -17.69
C LEU A 151 -30.96 -29.45 -18.40
N LYS A 152 -31.89 -28.57 -18.01
CA LYS A 152 -32.10 -27.27 -18.66
C LYS A 152 -31.10 -26.20 -18.19
N TYR A 153 -30.59 -26.31 -16.97
CA TYR A 153 -29.65 -25.34 -16.38
C TYR A 153 -28.18 -25.79 -16.42
N VAL A 154 -27.91 -27.07 -16.69
CA VAL A 154 -26.54 -27.59 -16.92
C VAL A 154 -25.75 -26.79 -17.96
N PRO A 155 -26.27 -26.46 -19.16
CA PRO A 155 -25.49 -25.69 -20.13
C PRO A 155 -25.25 -24.25 -19.68
N MET A 156 -26.19 -23.65 -18.94
CA MET A 156 -26.09 -22.27 -18.45
C MET A 156 -25.06 -22.11 -17.32
N LEU A 157 -24.98 -23.10 -16.42
CA LEU A 157 -23.96 -23.15 -15.36
C LEU A 157 -22.57 -23.47 -15.93
N LEU A 158 -22.49 -24.35 -16.94
CA LEU A 158 -21.23 -24.65 -17.62
C LEU A 158 -20.66 -23.41 -18.34
N THR A 159 -21.51 -22.61 -18.99
CA THR A 159 -21.08 -21.34 -19.61
C THR A 159 -20.62 -20.30 -18.58
N LEU A 160 -21.25 -20.25 -17.40
CA LEU A 160 -20.86 -19.33 -16.35
C LEU A 160 -19.49 -19.67 -15.76
N VAL A 161 -19.18 -20.96 -15.58
CA VAL A 161 -17.87 -21.43 -15.08
C VAL A 161 -16.75 -21.16 -16.09
N VAL A 162 -17.01 -21.33 -17.39
CA VAL A 162 -16.02 -21.06 -18.46
C VAL A 162 -15.73 -19.57 -18.62
N LEU A 163 -16.68 -18.67 -18.29
CA LEU A 163 -16.50 -17.22 -18.41
C LEU A 163 -15.69 -16.60 -17.24
N ILE A 164 -15.50 -17.33 -16.15
CA ILE A 164 -14.84 -16.85 -14.91
C ILE A 164 -13.40 -17.41 -14.78
N ALA A 165 -12.99 -18.35 -15.63
CA ALA A 165 -11.62 -18.84 -15.67
C ALA A 165 -10.73 -17.88 -16.51
N PRO A 166 -9.55 -17.47 -16.01
CA PRO A 166 -8.66 -16.51 -16.68
C PRO A 166 -7.98 -17.08 -17.94
#